data_AF-A0A8B9T0R5-F1
#
_entry.id   AF-A0A8B9T0R5-F1
#
_cell.length_a   1.000
_cell.length_b   1.000
_cell.length_c   1.000
_cell.angle_alpha   90.00
_cell.angle_beta   90.00
_cell.angle_gamma   90.00
#
_symmetry.space_group_name_H-M   'P 1'
#
loop_
_entity.id
_entity.type
_entity.pdbx_description
1 polymer ?
#
loop_
_entity_poly.entity_id
_entity_poly.type
_entity_poly.pdbx_seq_one_letter_code
_entity_poly.pdbx_strand_id
1 'polypeptide(L)'
;MRLRPAAARGGEERGREGKKKGRGGKGRICREPRVRAGRVCGGAMGAPGVKAVFFDLDNTLVDTAAAGRRAIEEVVKALRCRHRCGEGQARAICEKVQAKLLKECHDPARTCITELRISHWEEAIRETIGGEANRSLAAECYFLWKSTRLRHLTLAEETRGMLTELRKAVRLLLLTNGDRQTQREKIEACACQPYFDAIVVGGEQKEEKPAPSIFHYCCDLLGVQPAECVMVGDSLDTDIQGGLNAGLKATVWLNKTMATPADSSPVPHYVISSVLDLPAVLQKMEHNVNAKLGNEHAVSSNGAC
;
A
#
# COMPACT_ATOMS: atom_id res chain seq x y z
N MET A 1 -18.63 -34.77 -50.01
CA MET A 1 -19.91 -35.38 -49.60
C MET A 1 -20.39 -34.62 -48.37
N ARG A 2 -21.38 -33.74 -48.56
CA ARG A 2 -22.01 -32.95 -47.49
C ARG A 2 -22.91 -33.87 -46.66
N LEU A 3 -23.08 -33.58 -45.36
CA LEU A 3 -24.36 -33.68 -44.64
C LEU A 3 -24.22 -33.10 -43.21
N ARG A 4 -24.84 -31.92 -43.03
CA ARG A 4 -25.54 -31.42 -41.83
C ARG A 4 -27.01 -31.19 -42.31
N PRO A 5 -28.01 -30.84 -41.46
CA PRO A 5 -28.14 -30.84 -40.00
C PRO A 5 -29.49 -31.45 -39.52
N ALA A 6 -29.76 -31.43 -38.20
CA ALA A 6 -31.13 -31.34 -37.68
C ALA A 6 -31.18 -30.46 -36.43
N ALA A 7 -32.15 -29.55 -36.43
CA ALA A 7 -32.51 -28.60 -35.38
C ALA A 7 -33.93 -28.90 -34.91
N ALA A 8 -34.29 -28.54 -33.67
CA ALA A 8 -35.61 -28.00 -33.26
C ALA A 8 -35.75 -27.96 -31.72
N ARG A 9 -35.94 -26.75 -31.16
CA ARG A 9 -37.15 -26.24 -30.44
C ARG A 9 -37.07 -26.53 -28.92
N GLY A 10 -37.37 -25.62 -27.99
CA GLY A 10 -38.15 -24.38 -27.99
C GLY A 10 -39.07 -24.42 -26.76
N GLY A 11 -39.16 -23.35 -25.96
CA GLY A 11 -40.10 -23.29 -24.83
C GLY A 11 -39.81 -22.17 -23.82
N GLU A 12 -40.32 -20.97 -24.09
CA GLU A 12 -40.62 -19.94 -23.08
C GLU A 12 -41.87 -20.34 -22.29
N GLU A 13 -41.94 -20.00 -20.99
CA GLU A 13 -43.22 -19.77 -20.33
C GLU A 13 -43.10 -18.70 -19.23
N ARG A 14 -44.03 -17.73 -19.25
CA ARG A 14 -44.17 -16.63 -18.31
C ARG A 14 -45.24 -16.96 -17.26
N GLY A 15 -44.99 -16.51 -16.02
CA GLY A 15 -45.98 -15.80 -15.21
C GLY A 15 -46.74 -16.59 -14.13
N ARG A 16 -46.71 -16.10 -12.88
CA ARG A 16 -47.86 -15.41 -12.24
C ARG A 16 -47.60 -15.06 -10.76
N GLU A 17 -48.18 -13.93 -10.39
CA GLU A 17 -48.31 -13.37 -9.04
C GLU A 17 -49.09 -14.27 -8.07
N GLY A 18 -48.80 -14.11 -6.77
CA GLY A 18 -49.61 -14.64 -5.67
C GLY A 18 -49.52 -13.77 -4.43
N LYS A 19 -50.45 -12.80 -4.29
CA LYS A 19 -50.76 -12.07 -3.04
C LYS A 19 -51.35 -13.02 -1.99
N LYS A 20 -50.91 -12.93 -0.74
CA LYS A 20 -51.72 -13.30 0.44
C LYS A 20 -51.66 -12.21 1.51
N LYS A 21 -52.85 -11.73 1.89
CA LYS A 21 -53.15 -10.89 3.06
C LYS A 21 -53.29 -11.78 4.31
N GLY A 22 -52.91 -11.25 5.47
CA GLY A 22 -53.24 -11.80 6.79
C GLY A 22 -53.07 -10.77 7.90
N ARG A 23 -54.19 -10.44 8.56
CA ARG A 23 -54.37 -9.62 9.79
C ARG A 23 -53.51 -10.21 10.93
N GLY A 24 -53.12 -9.55 12.02
CA GLY A 24 -53.45 -8.29 12.69
C GLY A 24 -52.95 -8.46 14.14
N GLY A 25 -52.54 -7.38 14.82
CA GLY A 25 -52.13 -7.48 16.23
C GLY A 25 -51.56 -6.17 16.77
N LYS A 26 -52.38 -5.46 17.55
CA LYS A 26 -51.96 -4.29 18.33
C LYS A 26 -51.11 -4.76 19.52
N GLY A 27 -49.87 -4.30 19.60
CA GLY A 27 -49.03 -4.40 20.79
C GLY A 27 -48.26 -3.10 20.99
N ARG A 28 -48.64 -2.31 22.00
CA ARG A 28 -47.82 -1.21 22.51
C ARG A 28 -46.70 -1.82 23.35
N ILE A 29 -45.45 -1.71 22.92
CA ILE A 29 -44.28 -1.88 23.80
C ILE A 29 -43.25 -0.78 23.46
N CYS A 30 -42.55 -0.37 24.52
CA CYS A 30 -41.85 0.88 24.76
C CYS A 30 -40.78 1.29 23.75
N ARG A 31 -40.58 2.62 23.68
CA ARG A 31 -39.58 3.31 22.86
C ARG A 31 -38.17 2.99 23.33
N GLU A 32 -37.35 2.41 22.46
CA GLU A 32 -35.89 2.47 22.56
C GLU A 32 -35.39 3.76 21.86
N PRO A 33 -34.33 4.40 22.37
CA PRO A 33 -33.82 5.62 21.79
C PRO A 33 -33.21 5.34 20.40
N ARG A 34 -33.81 5.91 19.37
CA ARG A 34 -33.19 6.04 18.05
C ARG A 34 -31.88 6.81 18.22
N VAL A 35 -30.76 6.11 18.17
CA VAL A 35 -29.47 6.73 17.87
C VAL A 35 -29.63 7.35 16.49
N ARG A 36 -29.73 8.68 16.46
CA ARG A 36 -29.69 9.44 15.21
C ARG A 36 -28.36 9.10 14.55
N ALA A 37 -28.42 8.46 13.39
CA ALA A 37 -27.29 8.46 12.47
C ALA A 37 -26.89 9.93 12.26
N GLY A 38 -25.77 10.32 12.85
CA GLY A 38 -25.18 11.62 12.62
C GLY A 38 -24.95 11.74 11.13
N ARG A 39 -25.61 12.72 10.52
CA ARG A 39 -25.34 13.16 9.17
C ARG A 39 -23.86 13.52 9.15
N VAL A 40 -23.03 12.71 8.47
CA VAL A 40 -21.63 13.05 8.20
C VAL A 40 -21.70 14.30 7.35
N CYS A 41 -21.37 15.44 7.95
CA CYS A 41 -21.27 16.71 7.28
C CYS A 41 -20.18 16.55 6.20
N GLY A 42 -20.54 16.68 4.93
CA GLY A 42 -19.62 16.66 3.81
C GLY A 42 -18.76 17.92 3.78
N GLY A 43 -17.84 18.05 4.75
CA GLY A 43 -16.73 18.98 4.68
C GLY A 43 -15.66 18.43 3.75
N ALA A 44 -15.10 19.28 2.88
CA ALA A 44 -13.99 18.90 2.03
C ALA A 44 -12.83 18.37 2.88
N MET A 45 -12.27 17.21 2.51
CA MET A 45 -11.25 16.48 3.27
C MET A 45 -9.83 17.08 3.15
N GLY A 46 -9.69 18.41 3.08
CA GLY A 46 -8.44 19.08 2.74
C GLY A 46 -8.00 20.10 3.77
N ALA A 47 -6.81 19.89 4.34
CA ALA A 47 -6.32 20.72 5.41
C ALA A 47 -5.77 22.08 4.98
N PRO A 48 -6.08 23.20 5.68
CA PRO A 48 -5.45 24.49 5.47
C PRO A 48 -3.93 24.35 5.44
N GLY A 49 -3.36 24.63 4.27
CA GLY A 49 -1.93 24.57 4.02
C GLY A 49 -1.35 23.17 3.80
N VAL A 50 -2.17 22.11 3.66
CA VAL A 50 -1.74 20.85 3.04
C VAL A 50 -2.21 20.87 1.59
N LYS A 51 -1.28 20.82 0.64
CA LYS A 51 -1.57 20.76 -0.80
C LYS A 51 -1.28 19.41 -1.41
N ALA A 52 -0.40 18.61 -0.79
CA ALA A 52 -0.05 17.30 -1.29
C ALA A 52 0.15 16.27 -0.17
N VAL A 53 -0.14 15.01 -0.49
CA VAL A 53 0.15 13.86 0.36
C VAL A 53 0.96 12.85 -0.45
N PHE A 54 2.12 12.50 0.08
CA PHE A 54 3.01 11.48 -0.47
C PHE A 54 2.76 10.18 0.27
N PHE A 55 2.49 9.11 -0.49
CA PHE A 55 2.26 7.78 0.06
C PHE A 55 3.41 6.87 -0.29
N ASP A 56 3.89 6.13 0.69
CA ASP A 56 4.61 4.89 0.43
C ASP A 56 3.68 3.80 -0.14
N LEU A 57 4.27 2.82 -0.84
CA LEU A 57 3.55 1.69 -1.42
C LEU A 57 3.56 0.45 -0.51
N ASP A 58 4.77 -0.01 -0.17
CA ASP A 58 5.02 -1.35 0.31
C ASP A 58 4.70 -1.47 1.79
N ASN A 59 3.73 -2.31 2.17
CA ASN A 59 3.18 -2.43 3.52
C ASN A 59 2.44 -1.19 4.04
N THR A 60 2.47 -0.07 3.31
CA THR A 60 1.59 1.09 3.52
C THR A 60 0.23 0.88 2.85
N LEU A 61 0.20 0.87 1.52
CA LEU A 61 -1.03 0.73 0.73
C LEU A 61 -1.33 -0.72 0.33
N VAL A 62 -0.31 -1.55 0.17
CA VAL A 62 -0.45 -2.97 -0.20
C VAL A 62 0.37 -3.86 0.74
N ASP A 63 -0.17 -5.01 1.13
CA ASP A 63 0.50 -5.91 2.09
C ASP A 63 1.55 -6.81 1.40
N THR A 64 2.74 -6.24 1.17
CA THR A 64 3.81 -6.94 0.48
C THR A 64 4.45 -8.02 1.32
N ALA A 65 4.45 -7.86 2.65
CA ALA A 65 4.91 -8.87 3.59
C ALA A 65 4.03 -10.12 3.52
N ALA A 66 2.69 -9.98 3.56
CA ALA A 66 1.78 -11.12 3.43
C ALA A 66 1.86 -11.75 2.03
N ALA A 67 1.91 -10.95 0.97
CA ALA A 67 2.08 -11.47 -0.39
C ALA A 67 3.40 -12.26 -0.54
N GLY A 68 4.48 -11.76 0.07
CA GLY A 68 5.77 -12.45 0.14
C GLY A 68 5.69 -13.78 0.90
N ARG A 69 5.04 -13.82 2.08
CA ARG A 69 4.84 -15.07 2.84
C ARG A 69 4.06 -16.11 2.04
N ARG A 70 2.98 -15.71 1.35
CA ARG A 70 2.20 -16.60 0.46
C ARG A 70 3.06 -17.16 -0.68
N ALA A 71 3.87 -16.31 -1.30
CA ALA A 71 4.77 -16.71 -2.38
C ALA A 71 5.81 -17.73 -1.92
N ILE A 72 6.36 -17.56 -0.71
CA ILE A 72 7.30 -18.52 -0.12
C ILE A 72 6.63 -19.87 0.12
N GLU A 73 5.42 -19.92 0.69
CA GLU A 73 4.71 -21.17 0.91
C GLU A 73 4.41 -21.91 -0.41
N GLU A 74 4.07 -21.20 -1.49
CA GLU A 74 3.90 -21.81 -2.82
C GLU A 74 5.21 -22.38 -3.38
N VAL A 75 6.35 -21.69 -3.18
CA VAL A 75 7.65 -22.24 -3.60
C VAL A 75 8.04 -23.45 -2.75
N VAL A 76 7.85 -23.42 -1.44
CA VAL A 76 8.08 -24.58 -0.56
C VAL A 76 7.27 -25.78 -1.03
N LYS A 77 5.99 -25.57 -1.35
CA LYS A 77 5.11 -26.61 -1.91
C LYS A 77 5.63 -27.13 -3.25
N ALA A 78 6.04 -26.25 -4.17
CA ALA A 78 6.57 -26.67 -5.47
C ALA A 78 7.87 -27.48 -5.35
N LEU A 79 8.81 -27.04 -4.51
CA LEU A 79 10.06 -27.76 -4.24
C LEU A 79 9.80 -29.17 -3.69
N ARG A 80 8.83 -29.32 -2.80
CA ARG A 80 8.44 -30.62 -2.24
C ARG A 80 7.78 -31.53 -3.27
N CYS A 81 6.77 -31.02 -3.98
CA CYS A 81 5.94 -31.84 -4.85
C CYS A 81 6.60 -32.16 -6.20
N ARG A 82 7.35 -31.23 -6.78
CA ARG A 82 7.93 -31.37 -8.13
C ARG A 82 9.36 -31.88 -8.10
N HIS A 83 10.12 -31.45 -7.09
CA HIS A 83 11.56 -31.70 -7.00
C HIS A 83 11.95 -32.65 -5.86
N ARG A 84 10.95 -33.24 -5.17
CA ARG A 84 11.12 -34.20 -4.05
C ARG A 84 12.05 -33.68 -2.95
N CYS A 85 12.14 -32.36 -2.79
CA CYS A 85 12.94 -31.73 -1.74
C CYS A 85 12.30 -31.99 -0.37
N GLY A 86 13.11 -32.32 0.64
CA GLY A 86 12.63 -32.45 2.01
C GLY A 86 12.06 -31.13 2.54
N GLU A 87 11.06 -31.19 3.43
CA GLU A 87 10.40 -29.96 3.93
C GLU A 87 11.39 -28.99 4.59
N GLY A 88 12.30 -29.49 5.43
CA GLY A 88 13.33 -28.66 6.05
C GLY A 88 14.28 -28.02 5.03
N GLN A 89 14.66 -28.74 3.97
CA GLN A 89 15.50 -28.19 2.90
C GLN A 89 14.76 -27.11 2.11
N ALA A 90 13.50 -27.33 1.74
CA ALA A 90 12.68 -26.36 1.01
C ALA A 90 12.51 -25.04 1.80
N ARG A 91 12.29 -25.14 3.12
CA ARG A 91 12.21 -23.95 4.00
C ARG A 91 13.56 -23.26 4.13
N ALA A 92 14.66 -24.01 4.35
CA ALA A 92 16.00 -23.44 4.45
C ALA A 92 16.44 -22.70 3.17
N ILE A 93 16.09 -23.21 1.98
CA ILE A 93 16.32 -22.49 0.70
C ILE A 93 15.60 -21.13 0.72
N CYS A 94 14.31 -21.12 1.09
CA CYS A 94 13.51 -19.91 1.12
C CYS A 94 14.02 -18.89 2.15
N GLU A 95 14.43 -19.33 3.33
CA GLU A 95 15.03 -18.49 4.38
C GLU A 95 16.34 -17.85 3.90
N LYS A 96 17.20 -18.62 3.22
CA LYS A 96 18.43 -18.10 2.62
C LYS A 96 18.15 -17.05 1.53
N VAL A 97 17.15 -17.27 0.68
CA VAL A 97 16.73 -16.27 -0.32
C VAL A 97 16.22 -15.00 0.35
N GLN A 98 15.39 -15.11 1.39
CA GLN A 98 14.92 -13.94 2.14
C GLN A 98 16.09 -13.17 2.76
N ALA A 99 17.07 -13.86 3.34
CA ALA A 99 18.27 -13.23 3.89
C ALA A 99 19.12 -12.52 2.82
N LYS A 100 19.20 -13.08 1.60
CA LYS A 100 19.87 -12.44 0.46
C LYS A 100 19.10 -11.20 -0.03
N LEU A 101 17.77 -11.28 -0.13
CA LEU A 101 16.92 -10.14 -0.51
C LEU A 101 17.03 -8.96 0.48
N LEU A 102 17.13 -9.23 1.78
CA LEU A 102 17.31 -8.19 2.80
C LEU A 102 18.66 -7.44 2.69
N LYS A 103 19.65 -8.06 2.06
CA LYS A 103 21.00 -7.49 1.84
C LYS A 103 21.22 -7.12 0.37
N GLU A 104 20.16 -7.12 -0.43
CA GLU A 104 20.23 -6.87 -1.87
C GLU A 104 20.71 -5.43 -2.11
N CYS A 105 21.82 -5.29 -2.83
CA CYS A 105 22.28 -4.03 -3.38
C CYS A 105 22.36 -4.19 -4.89
N HIS A 106 21.32 -3.72 -5.59
CA HIS A 106 21.19 -3.89 -7.04
C HIS A 106 21.89 -2.75 -7.78
N ASP A 107 22.90 -3.09 -8.58
CA ASP A 107 23.52 -2.19 -9.53
C ASP A 107 23.05 -2.53 -10.96
N PRO A 108 22.17 -1.70 -11.57
CA PRO A 108 21.65 -1.94 -12.91
C PRO A 108 22.72 -1.89 -14.01
N ALA A 109 23.90 -1.30 -13.75
CA ALA A 109 25.02 -1.33 -14.70
C ALA A 109 25.72 -2.70 -14.73
N ARG A 110 25.59 -3.51 -13.66
CA ARG A 110 26.27 -4.81 -13.53
C ARG A 110 25.37 -5.99 -13.92
N THR A 111 24.09 -5.94 -13.58
CA THR A 111 23.15 -7.04 -13.87
C THR A 111 21.70 -6.53 -13.84
N CYS A 112 20.79 -7.21 -14.52
CA CYS A 112 19.37 -6.92 -14.35
C CYS A 112 18.82 -7.60 -13.08
N ILE A 113 17.77 -7.04 -12.49
CA ILE A 113 17.21 -7.52 -11.22
C ILE A 113 16.70 -8.96 -11.30
N THR A 114 16.24 -9.38 -12.49
CA THR A 114 15.76 -10.75 -12.73
C THR A 114 16.92 -11.73 -12.59
N GLU A 115 18.06 -11.48 -13.24
CA GLU A 115 19.23 -12.36 -13.16
C GLU A 115 19.86 -12.36 -11.76
N LEU A 116 19.91 -11.21 -11.08
CA LEU A 116 20.37 -11.12 -9.69
C LEU A 116 19.54 -12.03 -8.77
N ARG A 117 18.21 -11.91 -8.84
CA ARG A 117 17.33 -12.68 -7.97
C ARG A 117 17.27 -14.15 -8.34
N ILE A 118 17.40 -14.52 -9.62
CA ILE A 118 17.63 -15.93 -10.02
C ILE A 118 18.91 -16.46 -9.39
N SER A 119 19.99 -15.67 -9.38
CA SER A 119 21.26 -16.06 -8.75
C SER A 119 21.11 -16.26 -7.23
N HIS A 120 20.29 -15.45 -6.55
CA HIS A 120 19.98 -15.67 -5.13
C HIS A 120 19.31 -17.03 -4.88
N TRP A 121 18.37 -17.43 -5.72
CA TRP A 121 17.75 -18.76 -5.66
C TRP A 121 18.78 -19.85 -5.95
N GLU A 122 19.59 -19.69 -6.99
CA GLU A 122 20.61 -20.68 -7.37
C GLU A 122 21.63 -20.92 -6.26
N GLU A 123 22.13 -19.85 -5.65
CA GLU A 123 23.04 -19.93 -4.51
C GLU A 123 22.38 -20.58 -3.30
N ALA A 124 21.15 -20.17 -2.95
CA ALA A 124 20.44 -20.73 -1.80
C ALA A 124 20.14 -22.23 -1.97
N ILE A 125 19.80 -22.65 -3.18
CA ILE A 125 19.64 -24.07 -3.54
C ILE A 125 20.97 -24.79 -3.34
N ARG A 126 22.05 -24.34 -3.99
CA ARG A 126 23.38 -24.98 -3.90
C ARG A 126 23.89 -25.06 -2.46
N GLU A 127 23.72 -24.00 -1.67
CA GLU A 127 24.11 -23.95 -0.27
C GLU A 127 23.32 -24.93 0.62
N THR A 128 22.12 -25.36 0.21
CA THR A 128 21.24 -26.20 1.03
C THR A 128 21.28 -27.67 0.63
N ILE A 129 21.27 -27.96 -0.68
CA ILE A 129 21.20 -29.33 -1.21
C ILE A 129 22.52 -29.80 -1.83
N GLY A 130 23.50 -28.91 -1.99
CA GLY A 130 24.76 -29.23 -2.67
C GLY A 130 24.59 -29.45 -4.18
N GLY A 131 25.59 -30.04 -4.81
CA GLY A 131 25.58 -30.40 -6.24
C GLY A 131 25.93 -29.24 -7.19
N GLU A 132 25.74 -29.51 -8.48
CA GLU A 132 25.98 -28.54 -9.55
C GLU A 132 24.94 -27.41 -9.53
N ALA A 133 25.33 -26.25 -10.07
CA ALA A 133 24.46 -25.09 -10.16
C ALA A 133 23.24 -25.41 -11.06
N ASN A 134 22.04 -25.27 -10.51
CA ASN A 134 20.78 -25.56 -11.22
C ASN A 134 19.99 -24.27 -11.48
N ARG A 135 20.45 -23.52 -12.49
CA ARG A 135 19.81 -22.26 -12.91
C ARG A 135 18.35 -22.44 -13.35
N SER A 136 18.00 -23.58 -13.95
CA SER A 136 16.62 -23.85 -14.38
C SER A 136 15.66 -23.94 -13.19
N LEU A 137 16.05 -24.67 -12.14
CA LEU A 137 15.27 -24.75 -10.90
C LEU A 137 15.21 -23.38 -10.21
N ALA A 138 16.33 -22.66 -10.16
CA ALA A 138 16.39 -21.33 -9.58
C ALA A 138 15.42 -20.35 -10.28
N ALA A 139 15.39 -20.38 -11.61
CA ALA A 139 14.45 -19.59 -12.41
C ALA A 139 12.99 -20.00 -12.14
N GLU A 140 12.67 -21.31 -12.08
CA GLU A 140 11.33 -21.78 -11.73
C GLU A 140 10.88 -21.24 -10.37
N CYS A 141 11.73 -21.36 -9.34
CA CYS A 141 11.43 -20.84 -8.00
C CYS A 141 11.25 -19.33 -8.00
N TYR A 142 12.13 -18.60 -8.68
CA TYR A 142 12.04 -17.15 -8.81
C TYR A 142 10.74 -16.70 -9.47
N PHE A 143 10.37 -17.26 -10.62
CA PHE A 143 9.17 -16.86 -11.34
C PHE A 143 7.89 -17.29 -10.61
N LEU A 144 7.89 -18.45 -9.93
CA LEU A 144 6.78 -18.85 -9.08
C LEU A 144 6.60 -17.90 -7.89
N TRP A 145 7.69 -17.54 -7.21
CA TRP A 145 7.68 -16.56 -6.12
C TRP A 145 7.17 -15.20 -6.61
N LYS A 146 7.76 -14.68 -7.71
CA LYS A 146 7.44 -13.38 -8.30
C LYS A 146 5.98 -13.29 -8.74
N SER A 147 5.51 -14.24 -9.53
CA SER A 147 4.13 -14.25 -10.01
C SER A 147 3.12 -14.40 -8.87
N THR A 148 3.44 -15.22 -7.86
CA THR A 148 2.54 -15.41 -6.71
C THR A 148 2.46 -14.16 -5.85
N ARG A 149 3.58 -13.51 -5.54
CA ARG A 149 3.53 -12.26 -4.76
C ARG A 149 2.75 -11.18 -5.50
N LEU A 150 2.99 -10.97 -6.80
CA LEU A 150 2.30 -9.94 -7.57
C LEU A 150 0.78 -10.19 -7.63
N ARG A 151 0.34 -11.45 -7.81
CA ARG A 151 -1.10 -11.80 -7.76
C ARG A 151 -1.78 -11.51 -6.41
N HIS A 152 -1.01 -11.45 -5.33
CA HIS A 152 -1.53 -11.16 -3.99
C HIS A 152 -1.35 -9.68 -3.58
N LEU A 153 -0.81 -8.83 -4.45
CA LEU A 153 -0.76 -7.39 -4.21
C LEU A 153 -2.07 -6.75 -4.64
N THR A 154 -2.94 -6.51 -3.66
CA THR A 154 -4.24 -5.90 -3.90
C THR A 154 -4.39 -4.63 -3.08
N LEU A 155 -4.82 -3.55 -3.75
CA LEU A 155 -5.27 -2.34 -3.08
C LEU A 155 -6.73 -2.53 -2.64
N ALA A 156 -6.99 -2.49 -1.33
CA ALA A 156 -8.32 -2.70 -0.76
C ALA A 156 -9.34 -1.65 -1.23
N GLU A 157 -10.62 -2.03 -1.35
CA GLU A 157 -11.68 -1.15 -1.86
C GLU A 157 -11.88 0.10 -1.00
N GLU A 158 -11.76 -0.04 0.32
CA GLU A 158 -11.83 1.07 1.27
C GLU A 158 -10.66 2.04 1.06
N THR A 159 -9.46 1.53 0.80
CA THR A 159 -8.28 2.35 0.49
C THR A 159 -8.45 3.07 -0.86
N ARG A 160 -9.00 2.41 -1.88
CA ARG A 160 -9.35 3.04 -3.16
C ARG A 160 -10.35 4.18 -2.97
N GLY A 161 -11.39 3.95 -2.18
CA GLY A 161 -12.38 4.97 -1.83
C GLY A 161 -11.73 6.17 -1.12
N MET A 162 -10.89 5.91 -0.11
CA MET A 162 -10.16 6.95 0.60
C MET A 162 -9.27 7.79 -0.32
N LEU A 163 -8.45 7.15 -1.17
CA LEU A 163 -7.58 7.87 -2.11
C LEU A 163 -8.39 8.71 -3.11
N THR A 164 -9.53 8.17 -3.59
CA THR A 164 -10.43 8.89 -4.49
C THR A 164 -11.01 10.15 -3.84
N GLU A 165 -11.44 10.06 -2.58
CA GLU A 165 -11.95 11.21 -1.84
C GLU A 165 -10.86 12.24 -1.51
N LEU A 166 -9.67 11.79 -1.07
CA LEU A 166 -8.55 12.69 -0.78
C LEU A 166 -8.12 13.48 -2.01
N ARG A 167 -8.09 12.84 -3.19
CA ARG A 167 -7.66 13.50 -4.44
C ARG A 167 -8.57 14.66 -4.87
N LYS A 168 -9.80 14.74 -4.34
CA LYS A 168 -10.69 15.89 -4.59
C LYS A 168 -10.20 17.17 -3.89
N ALA A 169 -9.37 17.05 -2.86
CA ALA A 169 -8.95 18.16 -2.01
C ALA A 169 -7.44 18.42 -2.07
N VAL A 170 -6.61 17.39 -2.27
CA VAL A 170 -5.15 17.49 -2.28
C VAL A 170 -4.55 16.71 -3.45
N ARG A 171 -3.31 17.05 -3.83
CA ARG A 171 -2.52 16.25 -4.76
C ARG A 171 -2.04 14.97 -4.11
N LEU A 172 -2.10 13.86 -4.83
CA LEU A 172 -1.61 12.57 -4.34
C LEU A 172 -0.40 12.13 -5.16
N LEU A 173 0.68 11.77 -4.48
CA LEU A 173 1.87 11.21 -5.12
C LEU A 173 2.27 9.90 -4.45
N LEU A 174 2.57 8.89 -5.25
CA LEU A 174 3.14 7.64 -4.77
C LEU A 174 4.67 7.76 -4.79
N LEU A 175 5.34 7.61 -3.65
CA LEU A 175 6.79 7.67 -3.50
C LEU A 175 7.29 6.35 -2.91
N THR A 176 7.94 5.53 -3.73
CA THR A 176 8.35 4.18 -3.34
C THR A 176 9.82 3.89 -3.65
N ASN A 177 10.55 3.30 -2.72
CA ASN A 177 11.95 2.89 -2.90
C ASN A 177 12.06 1.58 -3.69
N GLY A 178 13.27 1.25 -4.13
CA GLY A 178 13.57 -0.02 -4.81
C GLY A 178 13.70 0.10 -6.32
N ASP A 179 14.11 -1.00 -6.95
CA ASP A 179 14.46 -1.02 -8.37
C ASP A 179 13.25 -0.72 -9.28
N ARG A 180 13.55 -0.05 -10.40
CA ARG A 180 12.56 0.37 -11.40
C ARG A 180 11.62 -0.76 -11.81
N GLN A 181 12.16 -1.93 -12.18
CA GLN A 181 11.36 -3.00 -12.74
C GLN A 181 10.39 -3.57 -11.69
N THR A 182 10.90 -3.90 -10.51
CA THR A 182 10.08 -4.48 -9.43
C THR A 182 8.97 -3.54 -9.01
N GLN A 183 9.25 -2.25 -8.78
CA GLN A 183 8.23 -1.33 -8.29
C GLN A 183 7.17 -1.06 -9.36
N ARG A 184 7.55 -0.93 -10.64
CA ARG A 184 6.59 -0.76 -11.74
C ARG A 184 5.69 -1.98 -11.90
N GLU A 185 6.22 -3.19 -11.80
CA GLU A 185 5.42 -4.43 -11.79
C GLU A 185 4.44 -4.49 -10.61
N LYS A 186 4.83 -4.02 -9.42
CA LYS A 186 3.92 -3.95 -8.26
C LYS A 186 2.80 -2.94 -8.48
N ILE A 187 3.12 -1.76 -8.99
CA ILE A 187 2.16 -0.67 -9.30
C ILE A 187 1.12 -1.16 -10.31
N GLU A 188 1.58 -1.87 -11.36
CA GLU A 188 0.70 -2.48 -12.34
C GLU A 188 -0.18 -3.57 -11.70
N ALA A 189 0.41 -4.48 -10.93
CA ALA A 189 -0.30 -5.61 -10.31
C ALA A 189 -1.42 -5.17 -9.36
N CYS A 190 -1.21 -4.12 -8.57
CA CYS A 190 -2.25 -3.60 -7.67
C CYS A 190 -3.16 -2.53 -8.31
N ALA A 191 -2.89 -2.16 -9.56
CA ALA A 191 -3.63 -1.16 -10.34
C ALA A 191 -3.85 0.17 -9.60
N CYS A 192 -2.84 0.66 -8.88
CA CYS A 192 -2.97 1.85 -8.05
C CYS A 192 -2.71 3.17 -8.80
N GLN A 193 -2.15 3.12 -10.00
CA GLN A 193 -1.73 4.32 -10.74
C GLN A 193 -2.83 5.39 -10.96
N PRO A 194 -4.08 5.04 -11.27
CA PRO A 194 -5.13 6.05 -11.50
C PRO A 194 -5.47 6.94 -10.29
N TYR A 195 -5.06 6.54 -9.08
CA TYR A 195 -5.34 7.28 -7.83
C TYR A 195 -4.33 8.39 -7.54
N PHE A 196 -3.22 8.47 -8.27
CA PHE A 196 -2.14 9.42 -8.02
C PHE A 196 -1.99 10.41 -9.18
N ASP A 197 -1.67 11.65 -8.85
CA ASP A 197 -1.28 12.68 -9.83
C ASP A 197 0.13 12.44 -10.37
N ALA A 198 0.99 11.80 -9.57
CA ALA A 198 2.35 11.42 -9.95
C ALA A 198 2.83 10.16 -9.21
N ILE A 199 3.79 9.48 -9.81
CA ILE A 199 4.45 8.30 -9.23
C ILE A 199 5.95 8.46 -9.37
N VAL A 200 6.66 8.36 -8.25
CA VAL A 200 8.12 8.43 -8.17
C VAL A 200 8.64 7.12 -7.61
N VAL A 201 9.52 6.47 -8.37
CA VAL A 201 10.21 5.24 -7.99
C VAL A 201 11.67 5.58 -7.69
N GLY A 202 12.16 5.22 -6.50
CA GLY A 202 13.50 5.54 -6.02
C GLY A 202 14.61 5.06 -6.95
N GLY A 203 14.52 3.84 -7.47
CA GLY A 203 15.48 3.31 -8.45
C GLY A 203 15.46 3.97 -9.83
N GLU A 204 14.59 4.97 -10.07
CA GLU A 204 14.62 5.85 -11.24
C GLU A 204 15.28 7.21 -10.94
N GLN A 205 15.62 7.46 -9.68
CA GLN A 205 16.21 8.71 -9.19
C GLN A 205 17.68 8.50 -8.81
N LYS A 206 18.39 9.61 -8.57
CA LYS A 206 19.80 9.57 -8.12
C LYS A 206 19.95 9.03 -6.70
N GLU A 207 19.00 9.39 -5.84
CA GLU A 207 18.92 8.97 -4.45
C GLU A 207 17.46 8.62 -4.14
N GLU A 208 17.27 7.70 -3.21
CA GLU A 208 15.96 7.26 -2.73
C GLU A 208 15.71 7.70 -1.28
N LYS A 209 14.53 7.40 -0.71
CA LYS A 209 14.25 7.74 0.71
C LYS A 209 15.32 7.09 1.60
N PRO A 210 15.87 7.77 2.62
CA PRO A 210 15.44 9.05 3.23
C PRO A 210 16.14 10.30 2.69
N ALA A 211 16.79 10.27 1.52
CA ALA A 211 17.47 11.45 0.99
C ALA A 211 16.45 12.57 0.70
N PRO A 212 16.67 13.82 1.15
CA PRO A 212 15.70 14.90 0.94
C PRO A 212 15.53 15.27 -0.55
N SER A 213 16.53 14.97 -1.39
CA SER A 213 16.53 15.26 -2.83
C SER A 213 15.34 14.63 -3.56
N ILE A 214 14.94 13.39 -3.22
CA ILE A 214 13.78 12.74 -3.85
C ILE A 214 12.45 13.39 -3.44
N PHE A 215 12.34 13.90 -2.21
CA PHE A 215 11.16 14.61 -1.73
C PHE A 215 11.03 15.98 -2.37
N HIS A 216 12.13 16.71 -2.54
CA HIS A 216 12.14 17.99 -3.27
C HIS A 216 11.75 17.78 -4.73
N TYR A 217 12.26 16.73 -5.39
CA TYR A 217 11.81 16.34 -6.72
C TYR A 217 10.29 16.07 -6.78
N CYS A 218 9.74 15.38 -5.78
CA CYS A 218 8.29 15.17 -5.67
C CYS A 218 7.51 16.50 -5.54
N CYS A 219 8.03 17.44 -4.75
CA CYS A 219 7.44 18.77 -4.58
C CYS A 219 7.44 19.55 -5.91
N ASP A 220 8.56 19.56 -6.62
CA ASP A 220 8.70 20.21 -7.93
C ASP A 220 7.74 19.63 -8.96
N LEU A 221 7.59 18.29 -8.99
CA LEU A 221 6.70 17.59 -9.92
C LEU A 221 5.23 17.96 -9.72
N LEU A 222 4.83 18.29 -8.49
CA LEU A 222 3.46 18.70 -8.16
C LEU A 222 3.27 20.22 -8.08
N GLY A 223 4.35 21.02 -8.17
CA GLY A 223 4.31 22.47 -8.02
C GLY A 223 3.91 22.94 -6.62
N VAL A 224 4.39 22.28 -5.57
CA VAL A 224 4.09 22.57 -4.16
C VAL A 224 5.38 22.78 -3.36
N GLN A 225 5.29 23.39 -2.18
CA GLN A 225 6.43 23.52 -1.27
C GLN A 225 6.50 22.34 -0.27
N PRO A 226 7.69 21.98 0.24
CA PRO A 226 7.82 20.94 1.28
C PRO A 226 6.91 21.17 2.49
N ALA A 227 6.82 22.42 2.96
CA ALA A 227 5.95 22.84 4.07
C ALA A 227 4.43 22.71 3.81
N GLU A 228 4.04 22.28 2.60
CA GLU A 228 2.65 22.02 2.18
C GLU A 228 2.39 20.52 1.99
N CYS A 229 3.38 19.67 2.23
CA CYS A 229 3.33 18.24 1.94
C CYS A 229 3.32 17.39 3.22
N VAL A 230 2.64 16.25 3.16
CA VAL A 230 2.63 15.24 4.22
C VAL A 230 3.18 13.92 3.67
N MET A 231 4.13 13.30 4.35
CA MET A 231 4.59 11.93 4.03
C MET A 231 3.86 10.90 4.90
N VAL A 232 3.34 9.84 4.27
CA VAL A 232 2.66 8.72 4.92
C VAL A 232 3.36 7.43 4.55
N GLY A 233 3.84 6.68 5.54
CA GLY A 233 4.53 5.41 5.31
C GLY A 233 4.76 4.59 6.57
N ASP A 234 5.20 3.34 6.42
CA ASP A 234 5.38 2.40 7.53
C ASP A 234 6.83 2.34 8.04
N SER A 235 7.80 2.92 7.31
CA SER A 235 9.21 2.84 7.65
C SER A 235 9.72 4.12 8.32
N LEU A 236 10.17 4.01 9.57
CA LEU A 236 10.76 5.13 10.30
C LEU A 236 12.02 5.68 9.62
N ASP A 237 12.93 4.79 9.22
CA ASP A 237 14.26 5.17 8.70
C ASP A 237 14.23 5.69 7.27
N THR A 238 13.16 5.44 6.51
CA THR A 238 13.02 5.90 5.12
C THR A 238 11.94 6.96 4.98
N ASP A 239 10.68 6.62 5.24
CA ASP A 239 9.54 7.53 5.05
C ASP A 239 9.56 8.69 6.03
N ILE A 240 9.70 8.38 7.32
CA ILE A 240 9.60 9.38 8.38
C ILE A 240 10.87 10.21 8.43
N GLN A 241 12.05 9.57 8.51
CA GLN A 241 13.32 10.30 8.46
C GLN A 241 13.44 11.11 7.18
N GLY A 242 13.00 10.58 6.03
CA GLY A 242 13.03 11.31 4.76
C GLY A 242 12.13 12.54 4.75
N GLY A 243 10.89 12.41 5.24
CA GLY A 243 9.99 13.55 5.38
C GLY A 243 10.51 14.61 6.36
N LEU A 244 11.19 14.19 7.44
CA LEU A 244 11.87 15.11 8.37
C LEU A 244 13.06 15.81 7.70
N ASN A 245 13.92 15.07 7.00
CA ASN A 245 15.08 15.60 6.29
C ASN A 245 14.69 16.66 5.25
N ALA A 246 13.56 16.45 4.56
CA ALA A 246 13.05 17.36 3.53
C ALA A 246 12.26 18.55 4.09
N GLY A 247 12.07 18.65 5.41
CA GLY A 247 11.28 19.73 6.02
C GLY A 247 9.81 19.71 5.61
N LEU A 248 9.23 18.51 5.44
CA LEU A 248 7.82 18.39 5.12
C LEU A 248 6.95 18.92 6.26
N LYS A 249 5.72 19.34 5.94
CA LYS A 249 4.77 19.84 6.93
C LYS A 249 4.54 18.88 8.09
N ALA A 250 4.41 17.59 7.75
CA ALA A 250 4.22 16.52 8.73
C ALA A 250 4.62 15.16 8.15
N THR A 251 4.86 14.23 9.07
CA THR A 251 5.13 12.82 8.80
C THR A 251 4.14 11.98 9.58
N VAL A 252 3.52 11.01 8.92
CA VAL A 252 2.49 10.13 9.49
C VAL A 252 3.00 8.70 9.39
N TRP A 253 3.31 8.11 10.53
CA TRP A 253 3.81 6.74 10.61
C TRP A 253 2.68 5.74 10.74
N LEU A 254 2.65 4.75 9.85
CA LEU A 254 1.72 3.64 9.88
C LEU A 254 2.30 2.49 10.72
N ASN A 255 1.89 2.42 11.98
CA ASN A 255 2.34 1.39 12.92
C ASN A 255 1.25 0.31 13.13
N LYS A 256 1.14 -0.62 12.17
CA LYS A 256 0.14 -1.70 12.20
C LYS A 256 0.31 -2.66 13.38
N THR A 257 1.55 -2.84 13.84
CA THR A 257 1.90 -3.83 14.87
C THR A 257 1.88 -3.24 16.28
N MET A 258 1.62 -1.94 16.42
CA MET A 258 1.74 -1.21 17.68
C MET A 258 3.12 -1.40 18.32
N ALA A 259 4.16 -1.57 17.49
CA ALA A 259 5.52 -1.74 17.96
C ALA A 259 6.01 -0.45 18.62
N THR A 260 6.71 -0.58 19.74
CA THR A 260 7.40 0.54 20.37
C THR A 260 8.71 0.79 19.61
N PRO A 261 8.91 1.99 19.02
CA PRO A 261 10.19 2.35 18.43
C PRO A 261 11.32 2.30 19.46
N ALA A 262 12.56 2.07 19.01
CA ALA A 262 13.72 2.30 19.87
C ALA A 262 13.85 3.80 20.18
N ASP A 263 14.44 4.15 21.32
CA ASP A 263 14.57 5.55 21.76
C ASP A 263 15.34 6.45 20.76
N SER A 264 16.24 5.85 19.96
CA SER A 264 17.02 6.56 18.93
C SER A 264 16.30 6.70 17.58
N SER A 265 15.05 6.23 17.46
CA SER A 265 14.34 6.21 16.18
C SER A 265 13.83 7.60 15.79
N PRO A 266 13.65 7.88 14.49
CA PRO A 266 13.00 9.10 14.01
C PRO A 266 11.61 9.28 14.67
N VAL A 267 11.30 10.48 15.14
CA VAL A 267 10.01 10.78 15.79
C VAL A 267 9.01 11.31 14.76
N PRO A 268 7.94 10.56 14.41
CA PRO A 268 6.92 11.05 13.50
C PRO A 268 6.03 12.10 14.18
N HIS A 269 5.42 12.98 13.37
CA HIS A 269 4.45 13.95 13.89
C HIS A 269 3.14 13.28 14.32
N TYR A 270 2.74 12.22 13.62
CA TYR A 270 1.52 11.47 13.87
C TYR A 270 1.78 9.98 13.72
N VAL A 271 1.02 9.18 14.47
CA VAL A 271 1.02 7.72 14.36
C VAL A 271 -0.42 7.26 14.12
N ILE A 272 -0.60 6.37 13.15
CA ILE A 272 -1.88 5.73 12.82
C ILE A 272 -1.67 4.22 12.75
N SER A 273 -2.70 3.43 13.07
CA SER A 273 -2.65 1.97 12.95
C SER A 273 -3.22 1.49 11.61
N SER A 274 -4.06 2.31 10.97
CA SER A 274 -4.59 2.07 9.62
C SER A 274 -4.41 3.31 8.75
N VAL A 275 -4.07 3.11 7.47
CA VAL A 275 -4.01 4.20 6.49
C VAL A 275 -5.37 4.90 6.35
N LEU A 276 -6.47 4.18 6.64
CA LEU A 276 -7.84 4.72 6.61
C LEU A 276 -8.09 5.78 7.70
N ASP A 277 -7.22 5.90 8.70
CA ASP A 277 -7.31 6.93 9.75
C ASP A 277 -6.68 8.26 9.32
N LEU A 278 -5.90 8.27 8.24
CA LEU A 278 -5.25 9.46 7.71
C LEU A 278 -6.19 10.66 7.49
N PRO A 279 -7.41 10.49 6.95
CA PRO A 279 -8.26 11.64 6.70
C PRO A 279 -8.67 12.35 7.99
N ALA A 280 -8.82 11.64 9.11
CA ALA A 280 -9.06 12.25 10.42
C ALA A 280 -7.83 13.00 10.95
N VAL A 281 -6.62 12.52 10.66
CA VAL A 281 -5.36 13.22 10.97
C VAL A 281 -5.26 14.53 10.18
N LEU A 282 -5.54 14.50 8.88
CA LEU A 282 -5.54 15.70 8.04
C LEU A 282 -6.56 16.72 8.55
N GLN A 283 -7.78 16.29 8.88
CA GLN A 283 -8.80 17.18 9.48
C GLN A 283 -8.33 17.81 10.80
N LYS A 284 -7.63 17.07 11.66
CA LYS A 284 -7.10 17.62 12.93
C LYS A 284 -6.05 18.70 12.70
N MET A 285 -5.22 18.58 11.65
CA MET A 285 -4.26 19.63 11.29
C MET A 285 -4.98 20.95 10.97
N GLU A 286 -6.18 20.91 10.41
CA GLU A 286 -6.98 22.10 10.09
C GLU A 286 -7.42 22.88 11.31
N HIS A 287 -7.95 22.14 12.28
CA HIS A 287 -8.51 22.72 13.49
C HIS A 287 -7.39 23.37 14.33
N ASN A 288 -6.20 22.77 14.34
CA ASN A 288 -5.05 23.30 15.07
C ASN A 288 -4.51 24.61 14.45
N VAL A 289 -4.57 24.77 13.13
CA VAL A 289 -4.18 26.03 12.46
C VAL A 289 -5.20 27.12 12.76
N ASN A 290 -6.50 26.82 12.62
CA ASN A 290 -7.56 27.79 12.88
C ASN A 290 -7.62 28.23 14.35
N ALA A 291 -7.34 27.33 15.30
CA ALA A 291 -7.28 27.65 16.72
C ALA A 291 -6.12 28.60 17.07
N LYS A 292 -4.94 28.41 16.45
CA LYS A 292 -3.78 29.30 16.67
C LYS A 292 -4.03 30.71 16.11
N LEU A 293 -4.56 30.81 14.89
CA LEU A 293 -4.92 32.10 14.27
C LEU A 293 -6.03 32.83 15.05
N GLY A 294 -7.02 32.10 15.55
CA GLY A 294 -8.08 32.67 16.40
C GLY A 294 -7.56 33.24 17.72
N ASN A 295 -6.54 32.62 18.32
CA ASN A 295 -5.90 33.12 19.54
C ASN A 295 -5.01 34.34 19.29
N GLU A 296 -4.26 34.38 18.18
CA GLU A 296 -3.41 35.54 17.84
C GLU A 296 -4.24 36.79 17.52
N HIS A 297 -5.40 36.63 16.85
CA HIS A 297 -6.32 37.75 16.63
C HIS A 297 -6.99 38.25 17.92
N ALA A 298 -7.35 37.36 18.85
CA ALA A 298 -7.93 37.73 20.14
C ALA A 298 -6.94 38.50 21.05
N VAL A 299 -5.64 38.22 20.96
CA VAL A 299 -4.61 38.95 21.70
C VAL A 299 -4.38 40.36 21.12
N SER A 300 -4.54 40.54 19.80
CA SER A 300 -4.42 41.87 19.16
C SER A 300 -5.59 42.82 19.46
N SER A 301 -6.78 42.29 19.79
CA SER A 301 -7.97 43.10 20.11
C SER A 301 -8.09 43.53 21.57
N ASN A 302 -7.26 43.00 22.48
CA ASN A 302 -7.26 43.36 23.91
C ASN A 302 -6.19 44.40 24.29
N GLY A 303 -5.49 44.98 23.30
CA GLY A 303 -4.46 46.01 23.51
C GLY A 303 -4.93 47.46 23.30
N ALA A 304 -6.24 47.70 23.14
CA ALA A 304 -6.81 49.04 22.98
C ALA A 304 -7.96 49.25 23.97
N CYS A 305 -7.60 49.57 25.23
CA CYS A 305 -8.42 50.31 26.18
C CYS A 305 -7.48 50.95 27.22
#